data_AF-A0A2S9FLX0-F1
#
_entry.id   AF-A0A2S9FLX0-F1
#
_cell.length_a   1.000
_cell.length_b   1.000
_cell.length_c   1.000
_cell.angle_alpha   90.00
_cell.angle_beta   90.00
_cell.angle_gamma   90.00
#
_symmetry.space_group_name_H-M   'P 1'
#
loop_
_entity.id
_entity.type
_entity.pdbx_description
1 polymer ?
#
loop_
_entity_poly.entity_id
_entity_poly.type
_entity_poly.pdbx_seq_one_letter_code
_entity_poly.pdbx_strand_id
1 'polypeptide(L)'
;IFFTTVFVSAPPTTDSPPVTIVRTVRTRSTDYTRLADLDRLVGDITSGGVTVDEAHRAMDELTERPHAYPRWLATVGWAGFGLGIAMLLGGTWLTCVLAAVSAAVIDRIGRLLNRIGTPFFFQNVAGAAIVTLVAVAAYWFAGLNPTA
;
A
#
# COMPACT_ATOMS: atom_id res chain seq x y z
N ILE A 1 6.31 -3.08 15.86
CA ILE A 1 5.36 -4.22 15.90
C ILE A 1 4.17 -3.77 16.73
N PHE A 2 3.05 -3.42 16.09
CA PHE A 2 1.85 -2.95 16.78
C PHE A 2 0.73 -3.94 16.51
N PHE A 3 0.29 -4.67 17.53
CA PHE A 3 -0.88 -5.54 17.46
C PHE A 3 -2.12 -4.72 17.79
N THR A 4 -3.17 -4.86 16.99
CA THR A 4 -4.47 -4.26 17.30
C THR A 4 -5.47 -5.39 17.48
N THR A 5 -6.07 -5.41 18.66
CA THR A 5 -7.06 -6.40 19.07
C THR A 5 -8.41 -5.70 19.14
N VAL A 6 -9.40 -6.29 18.48
CA VAL A 6 -10.79 -5.81 18.53
C VAL A 6 -11.57 -6.73 19.47
N PHE A 7 -12.26 -6.13 20.43
CA PHE A 7 -13.19 -6.80 21.35
C PHE A 7 -14.60 -6.39 21.00
N VAL A 8 -15.47 -7.36 20.73
CA VAL A 8 -16.90 -7.13 20.49
C VAL A 8 -17.67 -7.93 21.52
N SER A 9 -18.48 -7.24 22.33
CA SER A 9 -19.33 -7.86 23.35
C SER A 9 -20.78 -7.54 23.06
N ALA A 10 -21.61 -8.57 22.93
CA ALA A 10 -23.05 -8.45 22.82
C ALA A 10 -23.69 -8.78 24.18
N PRO A 11 -24.51 -7.87 24.76
CA PRO A 11 -25.24 -8.16 25.98
C PRO A 11 -26.26 -9.30 25.77
N PRO A 12 -26.65 -10.00 26.84
CA PRO A 12 -27.63 -11.07 26.74
C PRO A 12 -28.98 -10.53 26.24
N THR A 13 -29.67 -11.34 25.44
CA THR A 13 -31.06 -11.10 25.03
C THR A 13 -31.91 -12.28 25.51
N THR A 14 -33.24 -12.14 25.50
CA THR A 14 -34.18 -13.17 26.02
C THR A 14 -33.91 -14.56 25.45
N ASP A 15 -33.44 -14.66 24.20
CA ASP A 15 -33.19 -15.91 23.50
C ASP A 15 -31.70 -16.21 23.23
N SER A 16 -30.76 -15.39 23.72
CA SER A 16 -29.33 -15.63 23.48
C SER A 16 -28.42 -15.25 24.65
N PRO A 17 -27.51 -16.15 25.06
CA PRO A 17 -26.52 -15.88 26.10
C PRO A 17 -25.54 -14.77 25.66
N PRO A 18 -24.84 -14.11 26.59
CA PRO A 18 -23.89 -13.07 26.25
C PRO A 18 -22.73 -13.65 25.42
N VAL A 19 -22.33 -12.94 24.36
CA VAL A 19 -21.25 -13.37 23.47
C VAL A 19 -20.15 -12.32 23.44
N THR A 20 -18.92 -12.76 23.69
CA THR A 20 -17.72 -11.91 23.57
C THR A 20 -16.79 -12.52 22.53
N ILE A 21 -16.43 -11.76 21.51
CA ILE A 21 -15.51 -12.16 20.44
C ILE A 21 -14.26 -11.30 20.53
N VAL A 22 -13.10 -11.95 20.50
CA VAL A 22 -11.79 -11.29 20.46
C VAL A 22 -11.10 -11.67 19.17
N ARG A 23 -10.72 -10.67 18.37
CA ARG A 23 -10.02 -10.90 17.10
C ARG A 23 -8.75 -10.04 17.03
N THR A 24 -7.61 -10.72 16.90
CA THR A 24 -6.32 -10.07 16.64
C THR A 24 -6.14 -9.84 15.14
N VAL A 25 -5.93 -8.58 14.75
CA VAL A 25 -5.68 -8.21 13.35
C VAL A 25 -4.23 -8.54 13.00
N ARG A 26 -4.04 -9.58 12.18
CA ARG A 26 -2.70 -10.10 11.79
C ARG A 26 -2.11 -9.41 10.56
N THR A 27 -2.93 -8.79 9.71
CA THR A 27 -2.49 -8.15 8.46
C THR A 27 -3.14 -6.78 8.36
N ARG A 28 -2.32 -5.73 8.24
CA ARG A 28 -2.76 -4.39 7.86
C ARG A 28 -2.45 -4.20 6.38
N SER A 29 -3.48 -4.05 5.58
CA SER A 29 -3.40 -3.48 4.24
C SER A 29 -3.97 -2.07 4.30
N THR A 30 -3.22 -1.08 3.80
CA THR A 30 -3.72 0.31 3.69
C THR A 30 -4.51 0.42 2.40
N ASP A 31 -5.73 -0.12 2.39
CA ASP A 31 -6.68 0.05 1.29
C ASP A 31 -7.74 1.08 1.70
N TYR A 32 -7.51 2.34 1.33
CA TYR A 32 -8.43 3.43 1.63
C TYR A 32 -9.77 3.31 0.91
N THR A 33 -9.81 2.59 -0.23
CA THR A 33 -11.06 2.34 -0.95
C THR A 33 -11.95 1.39 -0.15
N ARG A 34 -11.38 0.27 0.31
CA ARG A 34 -12.10 -0.66 1.21
C ARG A 34 -12.52 0.01 2.52
N LEU A 35 -11.71 0.92 3.05
CA LEU A 35 -12.05 1.68 4.26
C LEU A 35 -13.25 2.61 4.05
N ALA A 36 -13.28 3.35 2.94
CA ALA A 36 -14.38 4.25 2.63
C ALA A 36 -15.70 3.51 2.39
N ASP A 37 -15.64 2.35 1.72
CA ASP A 37 -16.83 1.51 1.50
C ASP A 37 -17.32 0.86 2.81
N LEU A 38 -16.40 0.46 3.69
CA LEU A 38 -16.75 -0.02 5.03
C LEU A 38 -17.42 1.09 5.87
N ASP A 39 -16.91 2.31 5.80
CA ASP A 39 -17.47 3.46 6.53
C ASP A 39 -18.91 3.76 6.10
N ARG A 40 -19.19 3.67 4.78
CA ARG A 40 -20.56 3.78 4.25
C ARG A 40 -21.47 2.68 4.80
N LEU A 41 -21.03 1.43 4.75
CA LEU A 41 -21.81 0.30 5.27
C LEU A 41 -22.11 0.44 6.77
N VAL A 42 -21.15 0.92 7.56
CA VAL A 42 -21.36 1.21 8.99
C VAL A 42 -22.42 2.31 9.17
N GLY A 43 -22.40 3.35 8.33
CA GLY A 43 -23.44 4.38 8.30
C GLY A 43 -24.83 3.81 8.01
N ASP A 44 -24.94 2.94 7.01
CA ASP A 44 -26.19 2.32 6.60
C ASP A 44 -26.76 1.39 7.70
N ILE A 45 -25.90 0.62 8.36
CA ILE A 45 -26.29 -0.21 9.52
C ILE A 45 -26.75 0.65 10.70
N THR A 46 -26.04 1.74 11.00
CA THR A 46 -26.34 2.61 12.14
C THR A 46 -27.62 3.42 11.93
N SER A 47 -27.94 3.76 10.68
CA SER A 47 -29.20 4.43 10.32
C SER A 47 -30.42 3.50 10.35
N GLY A 48 -30.23 2.20 10.58
CA GLY A 48 -31.30 1.21 10.63
C GLY A 48 -31.86 0.83 9.26
N GLY A 49 -31.19 1.22 8.17
CA GLY A 49 -31.63 0.98 6.79
C GLY A 49 -31.32 -0.41 6.25
N VAL A 50 -30.64 -1.27 7.03
CA VAL A 50 -30.09 -2.55 6.57
C VAL A 50 -30.35 -3.64 7.62
N THR A 51 -30.90 -4.77 7.19
CA THR A 51 -31.08 -5.96 8.04
C THR A 51 -29.75 -6.68 8.28
N VAL A 52 -29.69 -7.54 9.31
CA VAL A 52 -28.45 -8.29 9.66
C VAL A 52 -27.97 -9.17 8.49
N ASP A 53 -28.89 -9.77 7.75
CA ASP A 53 -28.56 -10.60 6.59
C ASP A 53 -28.01 -9.78 5.41
N GLU A 54 -28.58 -8.61 5.16
CA GLU A 54 -28.09 -7.67 4.14
C GLU A 54 -26.70 -7.12 4.50
N ALA A 55 -26.47 -6.83 5.78
CA ALA A 55 -25.17 -6.38 6.28
C ALA A 55 -24.09 -7.47 6.11
N HIS A 56 -24.42 -8.74 6.39
CA HIS A 56 -23.52 -9.86 6.13
C HIS A 56 -23.19 -9.98 4.64
N ARG A 57 -24.21 -9.91 3.78
CA ARG A 57 -24.01 -10.03 2.32
C ARG A 57 -23.15 -8.89 1.76
N ALA A 58 -23.36 -7.67 2.23
CA ALA A 58 -22.55 -6.52 1.85
C ALA A 58 -21.10 -6.64 2.32
N MET A 59 -20.87 -7.19 3.51
CA MET A 59 -19.51 -7.49 4.03
C MET A 59 -18.78 -8.56 3.20
N ASP A 60 -19.49 -9.60 2.77
CA ASP A 60 -18.92 -10.65 1.92
C ASP A 60 -18.51 -10.07 0.57
N GLU A 61 -19.40 -9.30 -0.06
CA GLU A 61 -19.12 -8.64 -1.34
C GLU A 61 -17.92 -7.67 -1.24
N LEU A 62 -17.82 -6.92 -0.14
CA LEU A 62 -16.71 -6.02 0.11
C LEU A 62 -15.37 -6.76 0.28
N THR A 63 -15.41 -7.95 0.88
CA THR A 63 -14.22 -8.78 1.09
C THR A 63 -13.71 -9.35 -0.23
N GLU A 64 -14.63 -9.78 -1.10
CA GLU A 64 -14.35 -10.42 -2.40
C GLU A 64 -13.94 -9.44 -3.50
N ARG A 65 -14.25 -8.14 -3.36
CA ARG A 65 -13.95 -7.15 -4.41
C ARG A 65 -12.45 -7.10 -4.77
N PRO A 66 -12.09 -7.26 -6.05
CA PRO A 66 -10.72 -7.08 -6.51
C PRO A 66 -10.28 -5.62 -6.34
N HIS A 67 -8.99 -5.40 -6.08
CA HIS A 67 -8.45 -4.07 -5.80
C HIS A 67 -8.68 -3.12 -7.00
N ALA A 68 -9.29 -1.97 -6.74
CA ALA A 68 -9.76 -1.03 -7.75
C ALA A 68 -8.64 -0.34 -8.54
N TYR A 69 -7.43 -0.22 -7.97
CA TYR A 69 -6.32 0.43 -8.64
C TYR A 69 -5.38 -0.56 -9.34
N PRO A 70 -5.21 -0.42 -10.66
CA PRO A 70 -4.29 -1.27 -11.38
C PRO A 70 -2.86 -0.88 -10.99
N ARG A 71 -2.09 -1.85 -10.54
CA ARG A 71 -0.76 -1.66 -9.92
C ARG A 71 0.22 -0.89 -10.81
N TRP A 72 0.00 -0.82 -12.13
CA TRP A 72 0.84 -0.08 -13.06
C TRP A 72 0.77 1.44 -12.87
N LEU A 73 -0.36 1.98 -12.40
CA LEU A 73 -0.55 3.43 -12.25
C LEU A 73 0.40 4.04 -11.21
N ALA A 74 0.67 3.31 -10.11
CA ALA A 74 1.66 3.72 -9.11
C ALA A 74 3.08 3.83 -9.71
N THR A 75 3.44 2.91 -10.62
CA THR A 75 4.71 2.97 -11.36
C THR A 75 4.85 4.25 -12.16
N VAL A 76 3.77 4.65 -12.83
CA VAL A 76 3.77 5.82 -13.71
C VAL A 76 3.87 7.09 -12.88
N GLY A 77 3.19 7.15 -11.73
CA GLY A 77 3.31 8.25 -10.78
C GLY A 77 4.74 8.40 -10.25
N TRP A 78 5.38 7.31 -9.83
CA TRP A 78 6.76 7.33 -9.34
C TRP A 78 7.78 7.67 -10.43
N ALA A 79 7.61 7.12 -11.64
CA ALA A 79 8.47 7.45 -12.78
C ALA A 79 8.33 8.93 -13.17
N GLY A 80 7.10 9.46 -13.19
CA GLY A 80 6.82 10.87 -13.44
C GLY A 80 7.40 11.79 -12.37
N PHE A 81 7.34 11.39 -11.10
CA PHE A 81 7.96 12.13 -9.99
C PHE A 81 9.49 12.21 -10.14
N GLY A 82 10.15 11.08 -10.44
CA GLY A 82 11.59 11.06 -10.69
C GLY A 82 12.01 11.93 -11.88
N LEU A 83 11.22 11.91 -12.95
CA LEU A 83 11.41 12.79 -14.11
C LEU A 83 11.25 14.27 -13.74
N GLY A 84 10.22 14.61 -12.96
CA GLY A 84 9.98 15.98 -12.50
C GLY A 84 11.11 16.54 -11.65
N ILE A 85 11.67 15.76 -10.73
CA ILE A 85 12.84 16.16 -9.92
C ILE A 85 14.06 16.39 -10.81
N ALA A 86 14.34 15.49 -11.76
CA ALA A 86 15.48 15.65 -12.66
C ALA A 86 15.37 16.92 -13.53
N MET A 87 14.16 17.22 -14.02
CA MET A 87 13.90 18.48 -14.73
C MET A 87 14.05 19.71 -13.83
N LEU A 88 13.57 19.65 -12.59
CA LEU A 88 13.68 20.74 -11.62
C LEU A 88 15.15 21.10 -11.30
N LEU A 89 16.03 20.11 -11.22
CA LEU A 89 17.46 20.30 -10.97
C LEU A 89 18.24 20.76 -12.23
N GLY A 90 17.57 21.01 -13.35
CA GLY A 90 18.21 21.44 -14.60
C GLY A 90 18.96 20.33 -15.33
N GLY A 91 18.56 19.07 -15.12
CA GLY A 91 19.16 17.91 -15.78
C GLY A 91 18.98 17.92 -17.30
N THR A 92 20.01 17.52 -18.04
CA THR A 92 19.92 17.25 -19.48
C THR A 92 18.93 16.12 -19.79
N TRP A 93 18.45 16.03 -21.03
CA TRP A 93 17.53 14.97 -21.48
C TRP A 93 18.01 13.55 -21.08
N LEU A 94 19.33 13.31 -21.15
CA LEU A 94 19.94 12.04 -20.75
C LEU A 94 19.79 11.77 -19.25
N THR A 95 20.00 12.78 -18.38
CA THR A 95 19.77 12.64 -16.94
C THR A 95 18.30 12.47 -16.57
N CYS A 96 17.37 13.10 -17.31
CA CYS A 96 15.94 12.91 -17.11
C CYS A 96 15.51 11.47 -17.41
N VAL A 97 15.99 10.90 -18.52
CA VAL A 97 15.72 9.50 -18.88
C VAL A 97 16.35 8.55 -17.85
N LEU A 98 17.60 8.81 -17.43
CA LEU A 98 18.28 7.99 -16.45
C LEU A 98 17.57 8.00 -15.09
N ALA A 99 17.10 9.18 -14.65
CA ALA A 99 16.34 9.36 -13.41
C ALA A 99 14.97 8.67 -13.48
N ALA A 100 14.26 8.80 -14.60
CA ALA A 100 12.96 8.14 -14.81
C ALA A 100 13.11 6.60 -14.81
N VAL A 101 14.13 6.07 -15.50
CA VAL A 101 14.43 4.63 -15.51
C VAL A 101 14.83 4.16 -14.11
N SER A 102 15.68 4.91 -13.40
CA SER A 102 16.09 4.57 -12.04
C SER A 102 14.90 4.56 -11.08
N ALA A 103 14.03 5.57 -11.12
CA ALA A 103 12.81 5.63 -10.31
C ALA A 103 11.85 4.46 -10.63
N ALA A 104 11.69 4.12 -11.92
CA ALA A 104 10.86 2.99 -12.33
C ALA A 104 11.43 1.64 -11.86
N VAL A 105 12.75 1.46 -11.90
CA VAL A 105 13.43 0.26 -11.39
C VAL A 105 13.26 0.15 -9.87
N ILE A 106 13.48 1.24 -9.14
CA ILE A 106 13.32 1.29 -7.67
C ILE A 106 11.88 0.94 -7.28
N ASP A 107 10.89 1.55 -7.93
CA ASP A 107 9.47 1.26 -7.67
C ASP A 107 9.08 -0.18 -8.05
N ARG A 108 9.62 -0.72 -9.15
CA ARG A 108 9.37 -2.10 -9.57
C ARG A 108 9.93 -3.11 -8.56
N ILE A 109 11.11 -2.84 -8.03
CA ILE A 109 11.81 -3.69 -7.07
C ILE A 109 11.16 -3.59 -5.69
N GLY A 110 10.82 -2.39 -5.22
CA GLY A 110 10.07 -2.19 -3.98
C GLY A 110 8.75 -2.97 -3.98
N ARG A 111 8.06 -3.01 -5.12
CA ARG A 111 6.84 -3.80 -5.30
C ARG A 111 7.06 -5.30 -5.41
N LEU A 112 8.14 -5.74 -6.04
CA LEU A 112 8.50 -7.17 -6.11
C LEU A 112 8.79 -7.71 -4.70
N LEU A 113 9.50 -6.93 -3.88
CA LEU A 113 9.74 -7.23 -2.47
C LEU A 113 8.44 -7.25 -1.66
N ASN A 114 7.56 -6.28 -1.87
CA ASN A 114 6.26 -6.23 -1.21
C ASN A 114 5.39 -7.47 -1.54
N ARG A 115 5.57 -8.05 -2.73
CA ARG A 115 4.83 -9.25 -3.16
C ARG A 115 5.33 -10.54 -2.50
N ILE A 116 6.56 -10.59 -1.98
CA ILE A 116 7.16 -11.78 -1.36
C ILE A 116 6.74 -11.94 0.12
N GLY A 117 6.07 -10.94 0.69
CA GLY A 117 5.49 -11.05 2.05
C GLY A 117 6.52 -11.03 3.18
N THR A 118 7.76 -10.63 2.89
CA THR A 118 8.81 -10.46 3.90
C THR A 118 8.53 -9.26 4.82
N PRO A 119 8.91 -9.31 6.11
CA PRO A 119 8.71 -8.19 7.04
C PRO A 119 9.28 -6.88 6.48
N PHE A 120 8.56 -5.76 6.68
CA PHE A 120 8.86 -4.44 6.13
C PHE A 120 10.33 -4.00 6.33
N PHE A 121 10.96 -4.42 7.42
CA PHE A 121 12.38 -4.18 7.69
C PHE A 121 13.30 -4.74 6.60
N PHE A 122 13.13 -6.01 6.22
CA PHE A 122 13.94 -6.64 5.18
C PHE A 122 13.69 -6.02 3.81
N GLN A 123 12.47 -5.56 3.56
CA GLN A 123 12.13 -4.86 2.32
C GLN A 123 12.89 -3.53 2.21
N ASN A 124 12.99 -2.76 3.30
CA ASN A 124 13.75 -1.51 3.32
C ASN A 124 15.26 -1.74 3.16
N VAL A 125 15.83 -2.75 3.84
CA VAL A 125 17.26 -3.06 3.74
C VAL A 125 17.63 -3.51 2.32
N ALA A 126 16.87 -4.42 1.73
CA ALA A 126 17.13 -4.87 0.36
C ALA A 126 16.80 -3.79 -0.68
N GLY A 127 15.77 -2.97 -0.47
CA GLY A 127 15.50 -1.79 -1.29
C GLY A 127 16.66 -0.79 -1.27
N ALA A 128 17.19 -0.47 -0.09
CA ALA A 128 18.34 0.42 0.08
C ALA A 128 19.62 -0.15 -0.55
N ALA A 129 19.89 -1.46 -0.39
CA ALA A 129 21.03 -2.11 -1.02
C ALA A 129 20.99 -2.03 -2.56
N ILE A 130 19.81 -2.21 -3.14
CA ILE A 130 19.63 -2.14 -4.59
C ILE A 130 19.75 -0.71 -5.11
N VAL A 131 19.14 0.28 -4.41
CA VAL A 131 19.31 1.70 -4.74
C VAL A 131 20.79 2.07 -4.74
N THR A 132 21.52 1.63 -3.72
CA THR A 132 22.95 1.90 -3.58
C THR A 132 23.75 1.27 -4.73
N LEU A 133 23.45 0.02 -5.09
CA LEU A 133 24.09 -0.66 -6.23
C LEU A 133 23.83 0.06 -7.56
N VAL A 134 22.59 0.51 -7.79
CA VAL A 134 22.23 1.27 -9.01
C VAL A 134 22.96 2.61 -9.02
N ALA A 135 23.03 3.32 -7.89
CA ALA A 135 23.77 4.59 -7.78
C ALA A 135 25.27 4.41 -8.03
N VAL A 136 25.88 3.36 -7.46
CA VAL A 136 27.29 3.03 -7.70
C VAL A 136 27.54 2.66 -9.16
N ALA A 137 26.67 1.84 -9.76
CA ALA A 137 26.78 1.49 -11.17
C ALA A 137 26.60 2.72 -12.07
N ALA A 138 25.65 3.60 -11.78
CA ALA A 138 25.45 4.85 -12.51
C ALA A 138 26.65 5.78 -12.37
N TYR A 139 27.24 5.90 -11.17
CA TYR A 139 28.48 6.65 -10.97
C TYR A 139 29.62 6.09 -11.83
N TRP A 140 29.76 4.76 -11.86
CA TRP A 140 30.81 4.09 -12.61
C TRP A 140 30.64 4.18 -14.13
N PHE A 141 29.40 4.08 -14.63
CA PHE A 141 29.10 4.15 -16.06
C PHE A 141 28.94 5.57 -16.61
N ALA A 142 28.44 6.52 -15.80
CA ALA A 142 28.15 7.87 -16.25
C ALA A 142 29.30 8.87 -16.02
N GLY A 143 30.33 8.52 -15.23
CA GLY A 143 31.49 9.40 -15.00
C GLY A 143 31.09 10.79 -14.46
N LEU A 144 29.95 10.89 -13.78
CA LEU A 144 29.47 12.13 -13.17
C LEU A 144 30.32 12.41 -11.92
N ASN A 145 31.48 13.01 -12.14
CA ASN A 145 32.21 13.69 -11.09
C ASN A 145 31.27 14.75 -10.45
N PRO A 146 31.20 14.89 -9.12
CA PRO A 146 30.30 15.83 -8.44
C PRO A 146 30.60 17.33 -8.66
N THR A 147 31.24 17.70 -9.77
CA THR A 147 31.70 19.07 -10.02
C THR A 147 31.36 19.50 -11.44
N ALA A 148 30.20 20.14 -11.58
CA ALA A 148 29.97 21.27 -12.47
C ALA A 148 28.79 22.08 -11.90
#